data_AF-A0A534C7K1-F1
#
_entry.id   AF-A0A534C7K1-F1
#
_cell.length_a   1.000
_cell.length_b   1.000
_cell.length_c   1.000
_cell.angle_alpha   90.00
_cell.angle_beta   90.00
_cell.angle_gamma   90.00
#
_symmetry.space_group_name_H-M   'P 1'
#
loop_
_entity.id
_entity.type
_entity.pdbx_description
1 polymer ?
#
loop_
_entity_poly.entity_id
_entity_poly.type
_entity_poly.pdbx_seq_one_letter_code
_entity_poly.pdbx_strand_id
1 'polypeptide(L)'
;MPQSAAPQQLEIHDEQHAVPRARSARLRGGCGPRSGVAAVTSAPVRPRPPTFASFREFYPYYLGQHSHPISRRLHVCGTLLALAVALAALVTGRWAWLLGAPLAGYLPAWVGHYFFERNVPATFSHPLYSLRGDLSLLVEVLTGRMPW
;
A
#
# COMPACT_ATOMS: atom_id res chain seq x y z
N MET A 1 35.02 -29.21 -35.75
CA MET A 1 35.77 -28.14 -35.05
C MET A 1 35.89 -26.96 -36.01
N PRO A 2 35.12 -25.90 -35.77
CA PRO A 2 35.76 -24.65 -35.36
C PRO A 2 35.04 -23.95 -34.19
N GLN A 3 35.87 -23.61 -33.20
CA GLN A 3 35.93 -22.37 -32.41
C GLN A 3 34.64 -21.78 -31.81
N SER A 4 34.53 -22.07 -30.50
CA SER A 4 33.96 -21.24 -29.43
C SER A 4 34.37 -19.77 -29.52
N ALA A 5 33.39 -18.87 -29.36
CA ALA A 5 33.61 -17.47 -29.01
C ALA A 5 32.53 -17.04 -28.00
N ALA A 6 32.96 -16.88 -26.75
CA ALA A 6 32.16 -16.33 -25.66
C ALA A 6 32.23 -14.79 -25.70
N PRO A 7 31.13 -14.05 -25.42
CA PRO A 7 31.22 -12.62 -25.16
C PRO A 7 31.53 -12.34 -23.69
N GLN A 8 32.74 -11.80 -23.54
CA GLN A 8 33.30 -10.91 -22.52
C GLN A 8 32.34 -10.38 -21.43
N GLN A 9 32.71 -10.66 -20.18
CA GLN A 9 32.15 -10.04 -18.98
C GLN A 9 32.45 -8.54 -18.94
N LEU A 10 31.42 -7.75 -18.65
CA LEU A 10 31.49 -6.32 -18.39
C LEU A 10 32.02 -6.10 -16.96
N GLU A 11 33.29 -5.69 -16.87
CA GLU A 11 33.95 -5.26 -15.64
C GLU A 11 33.35 -3.94 -15.17
N ILE A 12 32.53 -3.98 -14.11
CA ILE A 12 31.99 -2.79 -13.46
C ILE A 12 33.06 -2.30 -12.47
N HIS A 13 33.75 -1.22 -12.81
CA HIS A 13 34.69 -0.53 -11.93
C HIS A 13 33.95 0.12 -10.75
N ASP A 14 34.32 -0.29 -9.53
CA ASP A 14 33.93 0.29 -8.25
C ASP A 14 34.81 1.53 -7.99
N GLU A 15 34.34 2.71 -8.39
CA GLU A 15 34.99 4.00 -8.07
C GLU A 15 34.43 4.52 -6.74
N GLN A 16 35.11 4.17 -5.66
CA GLN A 16 34.86 4.67 -4.30
C GLN A 16 35.31 6.14 -4.19
N HIS A 17 34.36 7.07 -4.30
CA HIS A 17 34.62 8.49 -4.07
C HIS A 17 34.92 8.79 -2.59
N ALA A 18 36.18 9.18 -2.35
CA ALA A 18 36.67 9.69 -1.07
C ALA A 18 36.02 11.04 -0.70
N VAL A 19 35.44 11.11 0.51
CA VAL A 19 34.88 12.33 1.10
C VAL A 19 35.95 13.04 1.95
N PRO A 20 36.29 14.32 1.70
CA PRO A 20 37.24 15.05 2.53
C PRO A 20 36.60 15.55 3.84
N ARG A 21 37.29 15.29 4.96
CA ARG A 21 36.94 15.76 6.30
C ARG A 21 37.10 17.28 6.42
N ALA A 22 36.00 17.99 6.65
CA ALA A 22 36.02 19.42 6.98
C ALA A 22 36.41 19.64 8.45
N ARG A 23 37.42 20.50 8.65
CA ARG A 23 38.01 20.92 9.92
C ARG A 23 37.06 21.85 10.69
N SER A 24 37.01 21.62 12.00
CA SER A 24 36.29 22.38 13.01
C SER A 24 36.84 23.81 13.15
N ALA A 25 36.02 24.81 12.83
CA ALA A 25 36.28 26.21 13.17
C ALA A 25 35.34 26.63 14.31
N ARG A 26 35.92 26.77 15.50
CA ARG A 26 35.26 27.23 16.73
C ARG A 26 35.24 28.76 16.71
N LEU A 27 34.08 29.39 16.51
CA LEU A 27 33.91 30.83 16.69
C LEU A 27 33.22 31.12 18.03
N ARG A 28 33.89 31.96 18.81
CA ARG A 28 33.41 32.60 20.04
C ARG A 28 32.55 33.81 19.69
N GLY A 29 31.57 34.09 20.55
CA GLY A 29 31.10 35.47 20.79
C GLY A 29 29.60 35.67 20.58
N GLY A 30 28.91 36.11 21.64
CA GLY A 30 27.55 36.65 21.53
C GLY A 30 26.72 36.49 22.80
N CYS A 31 26.96 37.34 23.80
CA CYS A 31 26.04 37.53 24.92
C CYS A 31 24.93 38.50 24.44
N GLY A 32 23.73 37.98 24.20
CA GLY A 32 22.53 38.76 23.88
C GLY A 32 21.43 38.53 24.93
N PRO A 33 20.54 39.52 25.17
CA PRO A 33 19.55 39.43 26.22
C PRO A 33 18.51 38.36 25.90
N ARG A 34 18.21 37.50 26.88
CA ARG A 34 17.21 36.44 26.78
C ARG A 34 15.81 37.04 26.81
N SER A 35 15.25 37.35 25.65
CA SER A 35 13.80 37.47 25.49
C SER A 35 13.19 36.08 25.67
N GLY A 36 12.59 35.85 26.84
CA GLY A 36 11.85 34.64 27.15
C GLY A 36 10.56 34.57 26.35
N VAL A 37 10.65 34.15 25.09
CA VAL A 37 9.51 33.56 24.39
C VAL A 37 9.52 32.09 24.79
N ALA A 38 8.62 31.71 25.70
CA ALA A 38 8.39 30.31 26.00
C ALA A 38 8.11 29.59 24.67
N ALA A 39 9.00 28.70 24.27
CA ALA A 39 8.79 27.87 23.10
C ALA A 39 7.50 27.09 23.33
N VAL A 40 6.44 27.47 22.60
CA VAL A 40 5.25 26.64 22.48
C VAL A 40 5.71 25.40 21.73
N THR A 41 6.07 24.36 22.48
CA THR A 41 6.29 23.03 21.93
C THR A 41 4.95 22.58 21.39
N SER A 42 4.67 22.87 20.12
CA SER A 42 3.56 22.24 19.41
C SER A 42 3.83 20.75 19.41
N ALA A 43 3.01 19.99 20.13
CA ALA A 43 3.07 18.54 20.09
C ALA A 43 3.02 18.06 18.63
N PRO A 44 3.71 16.96 18.27
CA PRO A 44 3.67 16.45 16.91
C PRO A 44 2.22 16.10 16.55
N VAL A 45 1.66 16.80 15.56
CA VAL A 45 0.34 16.49 15.01
C VAL A 45 0.44 15.11 14.36
N ARG A 46 -0.21 14.10 14.94
CA ARG A 46 -0.37 12.82 14.25
C ARG A 46 -1.31 13.04 13.08
N PRO A 47 -0.94 12.65 11.85
CA PRO A 47 -1.84 12.74 10.71
C PRO A 47 -3.06 11.86 10.99
N ARG A 48 -4.25 12.45 10.94
CA ARG A 48 -5.50 11.67 10.98
C ARG A 48 -5.65 10.92 9.65
N PRO A 49 -6.25 9.72 9.65
CA PRO A 49 -6.59 9.05 8.40
C PRO A 49 -7.49 9.98 7.57
N PRO A 50 -7.33 9.99 6.23
CA PRO A 50 -8.14 10.82 5.36
C PRO A 50 -9.63 10.45 5.52
N THR A 51 -10.48 11.47 5.64
CA THR A 51 -11.94 11.34 5.67
C THR A 51 -12.49 11.68 4.29
N PHE A 52 -13.49 10.94 3.83
CA PHE A 52 -14.11 11.15 2.51
C PHE A 52 -15.61 11.42 2.69
N ALA A 53 -16.13 12.45 2.02
CA ALA A 53 -17.55 12.81 2.11
C ALA A 53 -18.43 11.88 1.25
N SER A 54 -17.84 11.20 0.26
CA SER A 54 -18.54 10.29 -0.65
C SER A 54 -17.66 9.16 -1.14
N PHE A 55 -18.29 8.09 -1.65
CA PHE A 55 -17.57 7.00 -2.31
C PHE A 55 -16.81 7.48 -3.56
N ARG A 56 -17.32 8.50 -4.27
CA ARG A 56 -16.66 9.07 -5.45
C ARG A 56 -15.30 9.68 -5.10
N GLU A 57 -15.16 10.27 -3.91
CA GLU A 57 -13.89 10.80 -3.41
C GLU A 57 -12.98 9.71 -2.87
N PHE A 58 -13.56 8.66 -2.27
CA PHE A 58 -12.81 7.52 -1.75
C PHE A 58 -12.22 6.64 -2.86
N TYR A 59 -12.94 6.44 -3.96
CA TYR A 59 -12.57 5.44 -4.96
C TYR A 59 -11.20 5.68 -5.62
N PRO A 60 -10.80 6.92 -6.00
CA PRO A 60 -9.44 7.19 -6.47
C PRO A 60 -8.36 6.88 -5.42
N TYR A 61 -8.62 7.19 -4.14
CA TYR A 61 -7.72 6.82 -3.04
C TYR A 61 -7.59 5.29 -2.92
N TYR A 62 -8.73 4.59 -2.99
CA TYR A 62 -8.78 3.13 -2.98
C TYR A 62 -7.97 2.53 -4.13
N LEU A 63 -8.11 3.02 -5.36
CA LEU A 63 -7.32 2.54 -6.51
C LEU A 63 -5.83 2.80 -6.31
N GLY A 64 -5.45 3.91 -5.70
CA GLY A 64 -4.07 4.19 -5.32
C GLY A 64 -3.50 3.22 -4.29
N GLN A 65 -4.33 2.63 -3.43
CA GLN A 65 -3.92 1.57 -2.50
C GLN A 65 -3.75 0.19 -3.18
N HIS A 66 -4.15 0.08 -4.46
CA HIS A 66 -4.13 -1.13 -5.28
C HIS A 66 -3.43 -0.87 -6.63
N SER A 67 -2.31 -0.17 -6.57
CA SER A 67 -1.55 0.26 -7.73
C SER A 67 -0.86 -0.92 -8.45
N HIS A 68 -0.49 -1.95 -7.69
CA HIS A 68 0.24 -3.11 -8.18
C HIS A 68 -0.72 -4.14 -8.83
N PRO A 69 -0.45 -4.64 -10.05
CA PRO A 69 -1.32 -5.60 -10.73
C PRO A 69 -1.60 -6.88 -9.94
N ILE A 70 -0.57 -7.42 -9.28
CA ILE A 70 -0.75 -8.61 -8.43
C ILE A 70 -1.66 -8.31 -7.23
N SER A 71 -1.59 -7.11 -6.65
CA SER A 71 -2.48 -6.71 -5.56
C SER A 71 -3.94 -6.69 -6.03
N ARG A 72 -4.22 -6.08 -7.19
CA ARG A 72 -5.56 -6.08 -7.79
C ARG A 72 -6.06 -7.49 -8.08
N ARG A 73 -5.23 -8.37 -8.64
CA ARG A 73 -5.57 -9.79 -8.89
C ARG A 73 -5.93 -10.52 -7.62
N LEU A 74 -5.13 -10.36 -6.57
CA LEU A 74 -5.38 -10.99 -5.28
C LEU A 74 -6.71 -10.52 -4.67
N HIS A 75 -7.01 -9.22 -4.78
CA HIS A 75 -8.30 -8.68 -4.37
C HIS A 75 -9.46 -9.23 -5.18
N VAL A 76 -9.38 -9.20 -6.51
CA VAL A 76 -10.41 -9.77 -7.40
C VAL A 76 -10.66 -11.25 -7.06
N CYS A 77 -9.60 -12.06 -6.91
CA CYS A 77 -9.71 -13.45 -6.53
C CYS A 77 -10.33 -13.64 -5.13
N GLY A 78 -9.92 -12.83 -4.16
CA GLY A 78 -10.47 -12.84 -2.80
C GLY A 78 -11.95 -12.48 -2.77
N THR A 79 -12.35 -11.43 -3.49
CA THR A 79 -13.76 -11.02 -3.62
C THR A 79 -14.59 -12.11 -4.28
N LEU A 80 -14.11 -12.73 -5.36
CA LEU A 80 -14.80 -13.85 -6.00
C LEU A 80 -14.96 -15.03 -5.06
N LEU A 81 -13.93 -15.39 -4.29
CA LEU A 81 -14.00 -16.48 -3.32
C LEU A 81 -15.01 -16.17 -2.21
N ALA A 82 -15.00 -14.94 -1.67
CA ALA A 82 -15.96 -14.50 -0.67
C ALA A 82 -17.42 -14.56 -1.20
N LEU A 83 -17.64 -14.15 -2.44
CA LEU A 83 -18.94 -14.25 -3.11
C LEU A 83 -19.35 -15.71 -3.34
N ALA A 84 -18.42 -16.60 -3.71
CA ALA A 84 -18.68 -18.03 -3.87
C ALA A 84 -19.10 -18.67 -2.54
N VAL A 85 -18.42 -18.34 -1.44
CA VAL A 85 -18.78 -18.81 -0.09
C VAL A 85 -20.15 -18.29 0.34
N ALA A 86 -20.43 -17.00 0.09
CA ALA A 86 -21.72 -16.41 0.40
C ALA A 86 -22.86 -17.06 -0.41
N LEU A 87 -22.64 -17.30 -1.70
CA LEU A 87 -23.60 -17.99 -2.56
C LEU A 87 -23.83 -19.44 -2.09
N ALA A 88 -22.77 -20.16 -1.73
CA ALA A 88 -22.88 -21.51 -1.18
C ALA A 88 -23.69 -21.53 0.13
N ALA A 89 -23.49 -20.56 1.01
CA ALA A 89 -24.28 -20.41 2.24
C ALA A 89 -25.77 -20.22 1.94
N LEU A 90 -26.09 -19.38 0.95
CA LEU A 90 -27.47 -19.12 0.53
C LEU A 90 -28.13 -20.36 -0.09
N VAL A 91 -27.44 -21.04 -1.02
CA VAL A 91 -27.97 -22.22 -1.72
C VAL A 91 -28.15 -23.41 -0.79
N THR A 92 -27.24 -23.59 0.17
CA THR A 92 -27.30 -24.73 1.12
C THR A 92 -28.11 -24.43 2.38
N GLY A 93 -28.51 -23.17 2.62
CA GLY A 93 -29.13 -22.71 3.86
C GLY A 93 -28.19 -22.76 5.08
N ARG A 94 -26.89 -23.04 4.88
CA ARG A 94 -25.90 -23.17 5.95
C ARG A 94 -25.28 -21.82 6.26
N TRP A 95 -26.04 -20.98 6.96
CA TRP A 95 -25.63 -19.61 7.31
C TRP A 95 -24.27 -19.49 8.03
N ALA A 96 -23.82 -20.54 8.73
CA ALA A 96 -22.50 -20.60 9.34
C ALA A 96 -21.35 -20.40 8.33
N TRP A 97 -21.56 -20.73 7.05
CA TRP A 97 -20.58 -20.52 5.99
C TRP A 97 -20.30 -19.04 5.72
N LEU A 98 -21.23 -18.13 6.08
CA LEU A 98 -20.99 -16.69 5.98
C LEU A 98 -19.83 -16.22 6.84
N LEU A 99 -19.48 -16.93 7.92
CA LEU A 99 -18.28 -16.64 8.72
C LEU A 99 -16.99 -16.88 7.91
N GLY A 100 -17.03 -17.77 6.92
CA GLY A 100 -15.91 -18.03 6.02
C GLY A 100 -15.73 -16.97 4.93
N ALA A 101 -16.76 -16.17 4.61
CA ALA A 101 -16.69 -15.19 3.53
C ALA A 101 -15.70 -14.04 3.82
N PRO A 102 -15.65 -13.45 5.04
CA PRO A 102 -14.59 -12.53 5.41
C PRO A 102 -13.21 -13.18 5.32
N LEU A 103 -13.04 -14.40 5.84
CA LEU A 103 -11.74 -15.07 5.79
C LEU A 103 -11.26 -15.30 4.35
N ALA A 104 -12.16 -15.75 3.49
CA ALA A 104 -11.93 -15.95 2.07
C ALA A 104 -11.52 -14.66 1.33
N GLY A 105 -12.15 -13.54 1.66
CA GLY A 105 -11.81 -12.24 1.05
C GLY A 105 -10.52 -11.63 1.61
N TYR A 106 -10.32 -11.68 2.92
CA TYR A 106 -9.24 -10.97 3.61
C TYR A 106 -7.87 -11.61 3.42
N LEU A 107 -7.77 -12.95 3.39
CA LEU A 107 -6.46 -13.59 3.29
C LEU A 107 -5.72 -13.21 1.99
N PRO A 108 -6.32 -13.29 0.79
CA PRO A 108 -5.67 -12.86 -0.44
C PRO A 108 -5.43 -11.35 -0.47
N ALA A 109 -6.41 -10.56 -0.03
CA ALA A 109 -6.30 -9.10 0.05
C ALA A 109 -5.10 -8.64 0.89
N TRP A 110 -4.91 -9.25 2.05
CA TRP A 110 -3.76 -8.98 2.92
C TRP A 110 -2.44 -9.35 2.27
N VAL A 111 -2.36 -10.47 1.53
CA VAL A 111 -1.15 -10.79 0.78
C VAL A 111 -0.81 -9.68 -0.24
N GLY A 112 -1.83 -9.13 -0.91
CA GLY A 112 -1.70 -7.96 -1.77
C GLY A 112 -1.08 -6.75 -1.05
N HIS A 113 -1.70 -6.37 0.06
CA HIS A 113 -1.29 -5.20 0.84
C HIS A 113 0.10 -5.34 1.48
N TYR A 114 0.42 -6.48 2.08
CA TYR A 114 1.67 -6.62 2.84
C TYR A 114 2.88 -6.90 1.95
N PHE A 115 2.73 -7.70 0.88
CA PHE A 115 3.86 -8.09 0.05
C PHE A 115 4.10 -7.16 -1.15
N PHE A 116 3.03 -6.64 -1.75
CA PHE A 116 3.13 -5.86 -2.99
C PHE A 116 3.02 -4.36 -2.75
N GLU A 117 1.99 -3.91 -2.03
CA GLU A 117 1.76 -2.46 -1.82
C GLU A 117 2.53 -1.91 -0.61
N ARG A 118 2.80 -2.77 0.38
CA ARG A 118 3.40 -2.42 1.68
C ARG A 118 2.65 -1.29 2.39
N ASN A 119 1.32 -1.31 2.31
CA ASN A 119 0.43 -0.34 2.93
C ASN A 119 -0.50 -1.03 3.95
N VAL A 120 -1.18 -0.21 4.75
CA VAL A 120 -2.20 -0.70 5.70
C VAL A 120 -3.55 -0.71 4.98
N PRO A 121 -4.30 -1.83 5.02
CA PRO A 121 -5.61 -1.92 4.38
C PRO A 121 -6.54 -0.77 4.78
N ALA A 122 -7.12 -0.10 3.78
CA ALA A 122 -8.10 0.98 4.01
C ALA A 122 -9.35 0.50 4.76
N THR A 123 -9.60 -0.81 4.77
CA THR A 123 -10.72 -1.46 5.47
C THR A 123 -10.76 -1.14 6.95
N PHE A 124 -9.62 -0.88 7.59
CA PHE A 124 -9.57 -0.49 9.01
C PHE A 124 -10.11 0.92 9.28
N SER A 125 -10.04 1.81 8.30
CA SER A 125 -10.55 3.19 8.42
C SER A 125 -11.93 3.35 7.80
N HIS A 126 -12.19 2.67 6.68
CA HIS A 126 -13.41 2.83 5.88
C HIS A 126 -13.95 1.46 5.44
N PRO A 127 -14.51 0.64 6.36
CA PRO A 127 -14.85 -0.76 6.09
C PRO A 127 -15.88 -0.92 4.96
N LEU A 128 -16.98 -0.15 5.00
CA LEU A 128 -18.04 -0.22 4.01
C LEU A 128 -17.60 0.31 2.64
N TYR A 129 -16.79 1.37 2.61
CA TYR A 129 -16.26 1.89 1.35
C TYR A 129 -15.21 0.97 0.74
N SER A 130 -14.41 0.29 1.58
CA SER A 130 -13.43 -0.70 1.10
C SER A 130 -14.14 -1.90 0.48
N LEU A 131 -15.16 -2.46 1.13
CA LEU A 131 -15.98 -3.53 0.56
C LEU A 131 -16.62 -3.12 -0.78
N ARG A 132 -17.16 -1.90 -0.85
CA ARG A 132 -17.70 -1.36 -2.11
C ARG A 132 -16.60 -1.15 -3.17
N GLY A 133 -15.40 -0.77 -2.74
CA GLY A 133 -14.21 -0.64 -3.58
C GLY A 133 -13.83 -1.97 -4.22
N ASP A 134 -13.77 -3.04 -3.43
CA ASP A 134 -13.47 -4.41 -3.88
C ASP A 134 -14.48 -4.88 -4.94
N LEU A 135 -15.78 -4.67 -4.68
CA LEU A 135 -16.84 -5.00 -5.64
C LEU A 135 -16.76 -4.14 -6.91
N SER A 136 -16.45 -2.85 -6.78
CA SER A 136 -16.32 -1.95 -7.94
C SER A 136 -15.11 -2.35 -8.78
N LEU A 137 -13.97 -2.67 -8.15
CA LEU A 137 -12.78 -3.19 -8.80
C LEU A 137 -13.07 -4.51 -9.53
N LEU A 138 -13.77 -5.43 -8.88
CA LEU A 138 -14.21 -6.68 -9.50
C LEU A 138 -15.04 -6.41 -10.76
N VAL A 139 -16.05 -5.54 -10.68
CA VAL A 139 -16.90 -5.19 -11.84
C VAL A 139 -16.08 -4.52 -12.94
N GLU A 140 -15.18 -3.60 -12.62
CA GLU A 140 -14.34 -2.92 -13.62
C GLU A 140 -13.38 -3.88 -14.33
N VAL A 141 -12.82 -4.86 -13.62
CA VAL A 141 -11.99 -5.91 -14.21
C VAL A 141 -12.83 -6.85 -15.08
N LEU A 142 -13.99 -7.30 -14.60
CA LEU A 142 -14.88 -8.17 -15.36
C LEU A 142 -15.47 -7.50 -16.62
N THR A 143 -15.69 -6.19 -16.57
CA THR A 143 -16.18 -5.40 -17.71
C THR A 143 -15.07 -4.91 -18.63
N GLY A 144 -13.81 -5.23 -18.34
CA GLY A 144 -12.66 -4.83 -19.15
C GLY A 144 -12.32 -3.34 -19.09
N ARG A 145 -12.89 -2.59 -18.14
CA ARG A 145 -12.59 -1.16 -17.93
C ARG A 145 -11.24 -0.94 -17.26
N MET A 146 -10.77 -1.93 -16.51
CA MET A 146 -9.50 -1.88 -15.79
C MET A 146 -8.72 -3.19 -15.97
N PRO A 147 -7.39 -3.14 -16.22
CA PRO A 147 -6.56 -4.32 -16.17
C PRO A 147 -6.34 -4.78 -14.72
N TRP A 148 -6.49 -6.07 -14.50
CA TRP A 148 -6.03 -6.81 -13.31
C TRP A 148 -4.51 -6.70 -13.07
#